data_AF-A0A7W7G3A8-F1
#
_entry.id   AF-A0A7W7G3A8-F1
#
_cell.length_a   1.000
_cell.length_b   1.000
_cell.length_c   1.000
_cell.angle_alpha   90.00
_cell.angle_beta   90.00
_cell.angle_gamma   90.00
#
_symmetry.space_group_name_H-M   'P 1'
#
loop_
_entity.id
_entity.type
_entity.pdbx_description
1 polymer ?
#
loop_
_entity_poly.entity_id
_entity_poly.type
_entity_poly.pdbx_seq_one_letter_code
_entity_poly.pdbx_strand_id
1 'polypeptide(L)'
;MTDLKFGYDVLLTDDGTPTNIIASQETPGSPFRAVLWSVPDRRWIYAPAIAADILYDDDDARRTEAIDRTTAERIAAENLRSELPSEETLLVLFAEGERMGWRFGPPQR
;
A
#
# COMPACT_ATOMS: atom_id res chain seq x y z
N MET A 1 6.18 22.53 -9.03
CA MET A 1 6.11 21.06 -9.17
C MET A 1 5.97 20.51 -7.78
N THR A 2 4.77 20.10 -7.41
CA THR A 2 4.53 19.54 -6.07
C THR A 2 5.17 18.16 -6.07
N ASP A 3 6.24 17.97 -5.28
CA ASP A 3 6.78 16.66 -4.96
C ASP A 3 5.64 15.83 -4.36
N LEU A 4 5.01 14.99 -5.18
CA LEU A 4 4.03 14.03 -4.71
C LEU A 4 4.80 12.96 -3.95
N LYS A 5 4.93 13.13 -2.64
CA LYS A 5 5.66 12.19 -1.79
C LYS A 5 4.83 10.93 -1.58
N PHE A 6 5.44 9.78 -1.87
CA PHE A 6 4.91 8.50 -1.46
C PHE A 6 5.20 8.26 0.02
N GLY A 7 4.19 7.78 0.73
CA GLY A 7 4.32 7.18 2.05
C GLY A 7 4.48 5.67 1.91
N TYR A 8 5.26 5.06 2.79
CA TYR A 8 5.38 3.62 2.88
C TYR A 8 5.19 3.22 4.34
N ASP A 9 4.27 2.29 4.57
CA ASP A 9 3.97 1.77 5.89
C ASP A 9 4.10 0.24 5.85
N VAL A 10 4.76 -0.33 6.84
CA VAL A 10 4.80 -1.78 7.03
C VAL A 10 3.73 -2.19 8.02
N LEU A 11 3.02 -3.27 7.69
CA LEU A 11 2.13 -3.96 8.61
C LEU A 11 2.89 -5.05 9.35
N LEU A 12 2.86 -5.01 10.67
CA LEU A 12 3.56 -5.93 11.55
C LEU A 12 2.56 -6.81 12.31
N THR A 13 2.94 -8.06 12.58
CA THR A 13 2.34 -8.88 13.65
C THR A 13 2.75 -8.34 15.04
N ASP A 14 2.08 -8.84 16.08
CA ASP A 14 2.38 -8.50 17.48
C ASP A 14 3.84 -8.76 17.88
N ASP A 15 4.49 -9.77 17.28
CA ASP A 15 5.90 -10.10 17.50
C ASP A 15 6.88 -9.24 16.66
N GLY A 16 6.37 -8.30 15.86
CA GLY A 16 7.16 -7.39 15.02
C GLY A 16 7.53 -7.96 13.65
N THR A 17 6.93 -9.07 13.20
CA THR A 17 7.20 -9.64 11.88
C THR A 17 6.47 -8.88 10.77
N PRO A 18 7.15 -8.41 9.70
CA PRO A 18 6.50 -7.80 8.55
C PRO A 18 5.58 -8.77 7.82
N THR A 19 4.32 -8.37 7.63
CA THR A 19 3.27 -9.15 6.96
C THR A 19 2.83 -8.53 5.65
N ASN A 20 2.88 -7.21 5.54
CA ASN A 20 2.46 -6.49 4.35
C ASN A 20 3.15 -5.12 4.29
N ILE A 21 3.07 -4.48 3.13
CA ILE A 21 3.50 -3.11 2.91
C ILE A 21 2.36 -2.37 2.23
N ILE A 22 2.12 -1.15 2.69
CA ILE A 22 1.20 -0.19 2.11
C ILE A 22 2.06 0.92 1.49
N ALA A 23 1.90 1.15 0.19
CA ALA A 23 2.44 2.31 -0.49
C ALA A 23 1.29 3.29 -0.73
N SER A 24 1.33 4.45 -0.10
CA SER A 24 0.25 5.43 -0.11
C SER A 24 0.69 6.76 -0.72
N GLN A 25 -0.28 7.53 -1.17
CA GLN A 25 -0.10 8.91 -1.57
C GLN A 25 -1.27 9.71 -1.01
N GLU A 26 -0.93 10.67 -0.15
CA GLU A 26 -1.87 11.62 0.40
C GLU A 26 -1.58 13.00 -0.17
N THR A 27 -2.60 13.63 -0.75
CA THR A 27 -2.51 14.98 -1.30
C THR A 27 -3.69 15.78 -0.78
N PRO A 28 -3.46 16.96 -0.17
CA PRO A 28 -4.55 17.80 0.32
C PRO A 28 -5.60 18.05 -0.76
N GLY A 29 -6.87 17.75 -0.45
CA GLY A 29 -7.99 17.93 -1.37
C GLY A 29 -8.17 16.83 -2.43
N SER A 30 -7.38 15.75 -2.38
CA SER A 30 -7.55 14.57 -3.24
C SER A 30 -7.94 13.34 -2.41
N PRO A 31 -8.64 12.35 -3.01
CA PRO A 31 -8.89 11.08 -2.35
C PRO A 31 -7.58 10.39 -1.92
N PHE A 32 -7.62 9.71 -0.77
CA PHE A 32 -6.51 8.87 -0.33
C PHE A 32 -6.27 7.74 -1.35
N ARG A 33 -5.01 7.54 -1.74
CA ARG A 33 -4.59 6.52 -2.68
C ARG A 33 -3.64 5.57 -1.98
N ALA A 34 -3.87 4.28 -2.14
CA ALA A 34 -2.93 3.30 -1.64
C ALA A 34 -2.93 2.03 -2.47
N VAL A 35 -1.75 1.42 -2.52
CA VAL A 35 -1.48 0.11 -3.10
C VAL A 35 -0.89 -0.75 -1.99
N LEU A 36 -1.34 -1.99 -1.89
CA LEU A 36 -0.82 -2.96 -0.92
C LEU A 36 -0.64 -4.31 -1.59
N TRP A 37 0.14 -5.19 -0.96
CA TRP A 37 0.34 -6.54 -1.47
C TRP A 37 -0.86 -7.43 -1.13
N SER A 38 -1.53 -7.97 -2.14
CA SER A 38 -2.56 -8.99 -1.99
C SER A 38 -1.90 -10.35 -1.84
N VAL A 39 -1.95 -10.92 -0.63
CA VAL A 39 -1.44 -12.28 -0.38
C VAL A 39 -2.16 -13.34 -1.22
N PRO A 40 -3.52 -13.33 -1.34
CA PRO A 40 -4.22 -14.32 -2.16
C PRO A 40 -3.85 -14.26 -3.64
N ASP A 41 -3.74 -13.06 -4.20
CA ASP A 41 -3.46 -12.86 -5.63
C ASP A 41 -1.96 -12.83 -5.96
N ARG A 42 -1.10 -12.76 -4.93
CA ARG A 42 0.35 -12.56 -5.05
C ARG A 42 0.70 -11.42 -6.01
N ARG A 43 0.02 -10.28 -5.84
CA ARG A 43 0.25 -9.06 -6.64
C ARG A 43 -0.05 -7.81 -5.84
N TRP A 44 0.54 -6.71 -6.26
CA TRP A 44 0.20 -5.38 -5.76
C TRP A 44 -1.16 -4.94 -6.33
N ILE A 45 -2.04 -4.45 -5.46
CA ILE A 45 -3.38 -4.02 -5.84
C ILE A 45 -3.67 -2.61 -5.30
N TYR A 46 -4.41 -1.82 -6.06
CA TYR A 46 -4.99 -0.57 -5.57
C TYR A 46 -6.11 -0.88 -4.57
N ALA A 47 -5.94 -0.49 -3.32
CA ALA A 47 -6.90 -0.80 -2.25
C ALA A 47 -6.93 0.31 -1.19
N PRO A 48 -7.36 1.53 -1.56
CA PRO A 48 -7.32 2.69 -0.67
C PRO A 48 -8.21 2.53 0.56
N ALA A 49 -9.36 1.87 0.44
CA ALA A 49 -10.27 1.67 1.58
C ALA A 49 -9.64 0.76 2.65
N ILE A 50 -9.09 -0.39 2.25
CA ILE A 50 -8.42 -1.32 3.18
C ILE A 50 -7.23 -0.62 3.86
N ALA A 51 -6.43 0.09 3.08
CA ALA A 51 -5.26 0.79 3.60
C ALA A 51 -5.68 1.90 4.59
N ALA A 52 -6.77 2.63 4.30
CA ALA A 52 -7.30 3.63 5.21
C ALA A 52 -7.81 2.98 6.52
N ASP A 53 -8.54 1.87 6.42
CA ASP A 53 -8.99 1.11 7.59
C ASP A 53 -7.77 0.66 8.43
N ILE A 54 -6.72 0.12 7.80
CA ILE A 54 -5.51 -0.32 8.52
C ILE A 54 -4.72 0.84 9.16
N LEU A 55 -4.65 2.00 8.50
CA LEU A 55 -3.80 3.12 8.94
C LEU A 55 -4.49 4.07 9.92
N TYR A 56 -5.81 4.17 9.86
CA TYR A 56 -6.58 5.18 10.60
C TYR A 56 -7.64 4.60 11.54
N ASP A 57 -7.86 3.28 11.55
CA ASP A 57 -8.72 2.65 12.54
C ASP A 57 -7.93 2.42 13.84
N ASP A 58 -8.17 3.29 14.83
CA ASP A 58 -7.55 3.20 16.16
C ASP A 58 -7.95 1.93 16.94
N ASP A 59 -9.04 1.24 16.53
CA ASP A 59 -9.47 -0.04 17.12
C ASP A 59 -8.78 -1.25 16.45
N ASP A 60 -8.07 -1.07 15.34
CA ASP A 60 -7.32 -2.16 14.70
C ASP A 60 -6.03 -2.43 15.49
N ALA A 61 -5.95 -3.60 16.14
CA ALA A 61 -4.79 -4.02 16.92
C ALA A 61 -3.52 -4.21 16.07
N ARG A 62 -3.63 -4.15 14.74
CA ARG A 62 -2.50 -4.29 13.83
C ARG A 62 -1.52 -3.13 13.97
N ARG A 63 -0.27 -3.47 14.24
CA ARG A 63 0.80 -2.49 14.36
C ARG A 63 1.30 -2.07 12.98
N THR A 64 1.20 -0.78 12.68
CA THR A 64 1.79 -0.17 11.49
C THR A 64 3.00 0.68 11.87
N GLU A 65 3.99 0.74 10.98
CA GLU A 65 5.17 1.60 11.14
C GLU A 65 5.51 2.26 9.81
N ALA A 66 5.69 3.58 9.84
CA ALA A 66 6.15 4.34 8.68
C ALA A 66 7.62 4.03 8.40
N ILE A 67 7.92 3.67 7.17
CA ILE A 67 9.26 3.27 6.71
C ILE A 67 9.66 4.05 5.45
N ASP A 68 10.96 4.04 5.15
CA ASP A 68 11.44 4.60 3.88
C ASP A 68 11.30 3.60 2.72
N ARG A 69 11.44 4.13 1.50
CA ARG A 69 11.39 3.37 0.24
C ARG A 69 12.35 2.19 0.25
N THR A 70 13.60 2.41 0.63
CA THR A 70 14.66 1.40 0.61
C THR A 70 14.33 0.23 1.53
N THR A 71 13.76 0.52 2.70
CA THR A 71 13.32 -0.46 3.68
C THR A 71 12.11 -1.22 3.15
N ALA A 72 11.16 -0.53 2.52
CA ALA A 72 10.00 -1.16 1.90
C ALA A 72 10.42 -2.12 0.77
N GLU A 73 11.37 -1.73 -0.09
CA GLU A 73 11.92 -2.59 -1.15
C GLU A 73 12.56 -3.85 -0.57
N ARG A 74 13.35 -3.70 0.50
CA ARG A 74 13.98 -4.83 1.19
C ARG A 74 12.95 -5.79 1.77
N ILE A 75 11.95 -5.28 2.51
CA ILE A 75 10.89 -6.11 3.10
C ILE A 75 10.06 -6.79 2.01
N ALA A 76 9.76 -6.10 0.91
CA ALA A 76 9.04 -6.70 -0.22
C ALA A 76 9.80 -7.93 -0.75
N ALA A 77 11.11 -7.79 -0.98
CA ALA A 77 11.94 -8.87 -1.50
C ALA A 77 12.10 -10.03 -0.50
N GLU A 78 12.37 -9.71 0.77
CA GLU A 78 12.68 -10.69 1.82
C GLU A 78 11.42 -11.41 2.33
N ASN A 79 10.36 -10.65 2.65
CA ASN A 79 9.15 -11.15 3.31
C ASN A 79 8.03 -11.48 2.32
N LEU A 80 7.75 -10.58 1.38
CA LEU A 80 6.64 -10.75 0.43
C LEU A 80 7.04 -11.59 -0.79
N ARG A 81 8.35 -11.85 -0.98
CA ARG A 81 8.92 -12.52 -2.15
C ARG A 81 8.49 -11.85 -3.45
N SER A 82 8.40 -10.53 -3.44
CA SER A 82 8.02 -9.70 -4.57
C SER A 82 8.86 -8.43 -4.60
N GLU A 83 9.01 -7.82 -5.77
CA GLU A 83 9.57 -6.49 -5.87
C GLU A 83 8.49 -5.45 -5.54
N LEU A 84 8.87 -4.38 -4.84
CA LEU A 84 8.02 -3.23 -4.61
C LEU A 84 7.90 -2.44 -5.93
N PRO A 85 6.69 -2.10 -6.41
CA PRO A 85 6.53 -1.40 -7.68
C PRO A 85 7.25 -0.06 -7.62
N SER A 86 7.82 0.36 -8.75
CA SER A 86 8.36 1.72 -8.88
C SER A 86 7.27 2.75 -8.64
N GLU A 87 7.65 3.96 -8.24
CA GLU A 87 6.69 5.05 -8.03
C GLU A 87 5.87 5.35 -9.29
N GLU A 88 6.48 5.26 -10.47
CA GLU A 88 5.76 5.36 -11.75
C GLU A 88 4.68 4.26 -11.90
N THR A 89 5.02 3.02 -11.54
CA THR A 89 4.06 1.90 -11.57
C THR A 89 2.94 2.10 -10.54
N LEU A 90 3.26 2.62 -9.35
CA LEU A 90 2.27 2.96 -8.34
C LEU A 90 1.29 4.03 -8.87
N LEU A 91 1.77 5.06 -9.56
CA LEU A 91 0.92 6.06 -10.19
C LEU A 91 -0.01 5.44 -11.25
N VAL A 92 0.48 4.48 -12.04
CA VAL A 92 -0.34 3.75 -13.02
C VAL A 92 -1.43 2.93 -12.31
N LEU A 93 -1.09 2.22 -11.23
CA LEU A 93 -2.06 1.45 -10.44
C LEU A 93 -3.12 2.35 -9.80
N PHE A 94 -2.73 3.53 -9.29
CA PHE A 94 -3.66 4.51 -8.76
C PHE A 94 -4.63 5.00 -9.85
N ALA A 95 -4.10 5.42 -11.01
CA ALA A 95 -4.90 5.92 -12.10
C ALA A 95 -5.86 4.86 -12.66
N GLU A 96 -5.41 3.61 -12.76
CA GLU A 96 -6.26 2.50 -13.19
C GLU A 96 -7.37 2.21 -12.18
N GLY A 97 -7.03 2.13 -10.89
CA GLY A 97 -8.00 1.88 -9.83
C GLY A 97 -9.07 2.97 -9.72
N GLU A 98 -8.67 4.24 -9.81
CA GLU A 98 -9.59 5.38 -9.84
C GLU A 98 -10.52 5.33 -11.07
N ARG A 99 -9.96 5.07 -12.26
CA ARG A 99 -10.73 4.98 -13.51
C ARG A 99 -11.79 3.89 -13.46
N MET A 100 -11.48 2.77 -12.81
CA MET A 100 -12.38 1.64 -12.69
C MET A 100 -13.32 1.74 -11.48
N GLY A 101 -13.20 2.77 -10.65
CA GLY A 101 -13.99 2.95 -9.44
C GLY A 101 -13.73 1.88 -8.37
N TRP A 102 -12.53 1.29 -8.37
CA TRP A 102 -12.19 0.21 -7.46
C TRP A 102 -12.01 0.76 -6.03
N ARG A 103 -12.86 0.28 -5.13
CA ARG A 103 -12.62 0.42 -3.68
C ARG A 103 -11.64 -0.65 -3.17
N PHE A 104 -11.59 -1.79 -3.85
CA PHE A 104 -10.78 -2.96 -3.53
C PHE A 104 -10.34 -3.62 -4.84
N GLY A 105 -9.07 -3.43 -5.24
CA GLY A 105 -8.36 -4.15 -6.29
C GLY A 105 -9.07 -4.32 -7.65
N PRO A 106 -8.44 -4.97 -8.62
CA PRO A 106 -9.16 -5.48 -9.78
C PRO A 106 -10.19 -6.52 -9.31
N PRO A 107 -11.42 -6.56 -9.85
CA PRO A 107 -12.36 -7.64 -9.58
C PRO A 107 -11.69 -8.98 -9.91
N GLN A 108 -11.78 -9.94 -8.99
CA GLN A 108 -11.30 -11.29 -9.24
C GLN A 108 -12.12 -11.89 -10.38
N ARG A 109 -11.43 -12.32 -11.45
CA ARG A 109 -12.04 -13.00 -12.59
C ARG A 109 -12.37 -14.43 -12.25
#